data_AF-A0A7K8UHY8-F1
#
_entry.id   AF-A0A7K8UHY8-F1
#
_cell.length_a   1.000
_cell.length_b   1.000
_cell.length_c   1.000
_cell.angle_alpha   90.00
_cell.angle_beta   90.00
_cell.angle_gamma   90.00
#
_symmetry.space_group_name_H-M   'P 1'
#
loop_
_entity.id
_entity.type
_entity.pdbx_description
1 polymer ?
#
loop_
_entity_poly.entity_id
_entity_poly.type
_entity_poly.pdbx_seq_one_letter_code
_entity_poly.pdbx_strand_id
1 'polypeptide(L)'
;AWRVHENSIAYCLLVFLRPPPGHSFSLELDTTGQLPARRSRTRVVLECMCSREQLLGDILCPLHHPDDKLLRDQSSSLLRTLCTGSCLDVEKTVGWVQQLVRSAWLLLPQSHHCQLMVLPSTQTCRFRLTTTSKLNICTEMIFAVQQ
;
A
#
# COMPACT_ATOMS: atom_id res chain seq x y z
N ALA A 1 15.93 -6.02 -7.43
CA ALA A 1 17.37 -6.43 -7.41
C ALA A 1 17.57 -7.47 -6.31
N TRP A 2 18.55 -8.37 -6.44
CA TRP A 2 18.86 -9.38 -5.41
C TRP A 2 20.34 -9.38 -5.03
N ARG A 3 20.65 -9.75 -3.78
CA ARG A 3 22.02 -9.90 -3.26
C ARG A 3 22.13 -11.21 -2.47
N VAL A 4 23.24 -11.93 -2.64
CA VAL A 4 23.54 -13.17 -1.89
C VAL A 4 24.68 -12.91 -0.92
N HIS A 5 24.49 -13.31 0.32
CA HIS A 5 25.55 -13.49 1.32
C HIS A 5 25.52 -14.96 1.73
N GLU A 6 26.66 -15.53 2.14
CA GLU A 6 26.92 -16.93 2.55
C GLU A 6 25.73 -17.78 3.07
N ASN A 7 24.70 -17.23 3.73
CA ASN A 7 23.47 -17.96 4.04
C ASN A 7 22.18 -17.11 3.99
N SER A 8 22.15 -16.09 3.14
CA SER A 8 20.98 -15.24 2.96
C SER A 8 20.81 -14.67 1.54
N ILE A 9 19.57 -14.55 1.10
CA ILE A 9 19.18 -13.91 -0.15
C ILE A 9 18.35 -12.68 0.20
N ALA A 10 18.69 -11.52 -0.37
CA ALA A 10 17.90 -10.30 -0.24
C ALA A 10 17.17 -9.99 -1.54
N TYR A 11 15.88 -9.68 -1.46
CA TYR A 11 15.05 -9.18 -2.56
C TYR A 11 14.56 -7.77 -2.27
N CYS A 12 14.68 -6.88 -3.25
CA CYS A 12 14.00 -5.58 -3.24
C CYS A 12 12.89 -5.60 -4.30
N LEU A 13 11.64 -5.44 -3.85
CA LEU A 13 10.42 -5.44 -4.66
C LEU A 13 9.82 -4.03 -4.69
N LEU A 14 9.53 -3.54 -5.89
CA LEU A 14 8.76 -2.32 -6.07
C LEU A 14 7.27 -2.69 -6.19
N VAL A 15 6.46 -2.18 -5.27
CA VAL A 15 5.03 -2.45 -5.21
C VAL A 15 4.28 -1.19 -5.62
N PHE A 16 3.62 -1.24 -6.77
CA PHE A 16 2.78 -0.15 -7.25
C PHE A 16 1.42 -0.22 -6.58
N LEU A 17 1.13 0.79 -5.75
CA LEU A 17 -0.19 0.96 -5.15
C LEU A 17 -1.13 1.52 -6.21
N ARG A 18 -2.38 1.03 -6.18
CA ARG A 18 -3.47 1.56 -7.00
C ARG A 18 -4.48 2.26 -6.11
N PRO A 19 -5.06 3.38 -6.56
CA PRO A 19 -6.10 4.03 -5.79
C PRO A 19 -7.35 3.13 -5.76
N PRO A 20 -8.16 3.21 -4.69
CA PRO A 20 -9.44 2.52 -4.64
C PRO A 20 -10.37 3.05 -5.75
N PRO A 21 -11.40 2.28 -6.15
CA PRO A 21 -12.38 2.75 -7.13
C PRO A 21 -12.94 4.13 -6.80
N GLY A 22 -13.11 4.98 -7.82
CA GLY A 22 -13.55 6.36 -7.65
C GLY A 22 -12.50 7.31 -7.10
N HIS A 23 -11.23 6.90 -7.02
CA HIS A 23 -10.15 7.77 -6.57
C HIS A 23 -8.96 7.74 -7.53
N SER A 24 -8.17 8.80 -7.49
CA SER A 24 -6.86 8.89 -8.14
C SER A 24 -5.78 9.39 -7.17
N PHE A 25 -4.53 9.15 -7.55
CA PHE A 25 -3.38 9.67 -6.84
C PHE A 25 -2.85 10.93 -7.53
N SER A 26 -2.75 12.02 -6.78
CA SER A 26 -2.15 13.27 -7.24
C SER A 26 -0.88 13.54 -6.44
N LEU A 27 0.21 13.88 -7.13
CA LEU A 27 1.48 14.19 -6.49
C LEU A 27 1.55 15.68 -6.20
N GLU A 28 1.56 16.06 -4.92
CA GLU A 28 1.79 17.44 -4.50
C GLU A 28 3.28 17.63 -4.23
N LEU A 29 3.90 18.52 -5.01
CA LEU A 29 5.23 19.05 -4.73
C LEU A 29 5.10 20.15 -3.68
N ASP A 30 6.01 20.15 -2.70
CA ASP A 30 6.09 21.24 -1.74
C ASP A 30 6.54 22.52 -2.45
N THR A 31 5.60 23.43 -2.70
CA THR A 31 5.83 24.72 -3.38
C THR A 31 6.58 25.74 -2.51
N THR A 32 6.94 25.41 -1.26
CA THR A 32 7.52 26.35 -0.30
C THR A 32 9.01 26.67 -0.57
N GLY A 33 9.62 26.15 -1.64
CA GLY A 33 10.90 26.65 -2.18
C GLY A 33 12.15 26.55 -1.29
N GLN A 34 12.08 25.94 -0.11
CA GLN A 34 13.16 26.01 0.91
C GLN A 34 13.89 24.69 1.17
N LEU A 35 13.47 23.56 0.59
CA LEU A 35 14.15 22.27 0.80
C LEU A 35 14.19 21.44 -0.49
N PRO A 36 15.23 20.60 -0.70
CA PRO A 36 15.32 19.77 -1.90
C PRO A 36 14.07 18.89 -1.99
N ALA A 37 13.67 18.52 -3.21
CA ALA A 37 12.45 17.81 -3.66
C ALA A 37 12.07 16.47 -2.96
N ARG A 38 12.34 16.32 -1.66
CA ARG A 38 12.33 15.10 -0.86
C ARG A 38 11.01 14.85 -0.13
N ARG A 39 10.00 15.72 -0.27
CA ARG A 39 8.69 15.55 0.40
C ARG A 39 7.53 15.71 -0.57
N SER A 40 7.58 14.96 -1.67
CA SER A 40 6.40 14.77 -2.50
C SER A 40 5.34 14.02 -1.70
N ARG A 41 4.17 14.63 -1.52
CA ARG A 41 3.03 13.98 -0.84
C ARG A 41 2.10 13.42 -1.89
N THR A 42 1.64 12.20 -1.70
CA THR A 42 0.61 11.64 -2.57
C THR A 42 -0.76 11.93 -1.97
N ARG A 43 -1.55 12.78 -2.60
CA ARG A 43 -2.93 13.04 -2.24
C ARG A 43 -3.84 12.01 -2.92
N VAL A 44 -4.81 11.50 -2.19
CA VAL A 44 -5.89 10.67 -2.73
C VAL A 44 -7.08 11.57 -3.01
N VAL A 45 -7.45 11.68 -4.27
CA VAL A 45 -8.49 12.59 -4.76
C VAL A 45 -9.69 11.76 -5.21
N LEU A 46 -10.89 12.21 -4.85
CA LEU A 46 -12.13 11.57 -5.30
C LEU A 46 -12.45 12.02 -6.73
N GLU A 47 -12.73 11.07 -7.61
CA GLU A 47 -13.08 11.29 -9.01
C GLU A 47 -14.55 11.02 -9.29
N CYS A 48 -15.11 11.75 -10.26
CA CYS A 48 -16.47 11.52 -10.72
C CYS A 48 -16.53 10.25 -11.56
N MET A 49 -17.41 9.34 -11.18
CA MET A 49 -17.57 8.05 -11.83
C MET A 49 -18.78 7.99 -12.77
N CYS A 50 -19.54 9.09 -12.94
CA CYS A 50 -20.83 9.10 -13.64
C CYS A 50 -20.78 8.69 -15.11
N SER A 51 -19.68 8.96 -15.81
CA SER A 51 -19.47 8.46 -17.18
C SER A 51 -19.31 6.94 -17.23
N ARG A 52 -18.82 6.31 -16.15
CA ARG A 52 -18.76 4.85 -15.96
C ARG A 52 -20.08 4.27 -15.44
N GLU A 53 -20.85 5.03 -14.67
CA GLU A 53 -22.20 4.61 -14.23
C GLU A 53 -23.14 4.37 -15.41
N GLN A 54 -23.12 5.26 -16.41
CA GLN A 54 -23.96 5.13 -17.61
C GLN A 54 -23.71 3.83 -18.41
N LEU A 55 -22.55 3.19 -18.23
CA LEU A 55 -22.20 1.92 -18.89
C LEU A 55 -22.55 0.68 -18.06
N LEU A 56 -22.63 0.81 -16.72
CA LEU A 56 -22.76 -0.32 -15.80
C LEU A 56 -24.04 -0.30 -14.96
N GLY A 57 -24.80 0.81 -14.97
CA GLY A 57 -26.11 0.98 -14.33
C GLY A 57 -26.11 1.01 -12.79
N ASP A 58 -25.20 0.26 -12.17
CA ASP A 58 -25.21 -0.06 -10.73
C ASP A 58 -24.07 0.60 -9.93
N ILE A 59 -23.27 1.47 -10.56
CA ILE A 59 -22.25 2.25 -9.85
C ILE A 59 -22.93 3.53 -9.35
N LEU A 60 -22.70 3.88 -8.08
CA LEU A 60 -23.16 5.13 -7.48
C LEU A 60 -21.96 6.05 -7.19
N CYS A 61 -22.05 7.29 -7.66
CA CYS A 61 -20.95 8.24 -7.72
C CYS A 61 -20.96 9.01 -6.41
N PRO A 62 -19.92 8.89 -5.58
CA PRO A 62 -19.91 9.50 -4.26
C PRO A 62 -19.90 11.04 -4.29
N LEU A 63 -19.61 11.66 -5.44
CA LEU A 63 -19.72 13.11 -5.64
C LEU A 63 -21.16 13.59 -5.85
N HIS A 64 -22.01 12.76 -6.48
CA HIS A 64 -23.39 13.14 -6.82
C HIS A 64 -24.46 12.45 -5.98
N HIS A 65 -24.10 11.36 -5.30
CA HIS A 65 -24.93 10.67 -4.31
C HIS A 65 -24.22 10.66 -2.96
N PRO A 66 -24.06 11.83 -2.30
CA PRO A 66 -23.30 11.95 -1.07
C PRO A 66 -23.90 11.17 0.11
N ASP A 67 -25.16 10.76 0.03
CA ASP A 67 -25.90 10.04 1.08
C ASP A 67 -25.78 8.51 1.01
N ASP A 68 -25.12 7.96 -0.02
CA ASP A 68 -24.90 6.52 -0.10
C ASP A 68 -23.82 6.06 0.90
N LYS A 69 -24.29 5.44 1.98
CA LYS A 69 -23.47 5.02 3.12
C LYS A 69 -22.50 3.89 2.77
N LEU A 70 -22.85 2.96 1.87
CA LEU A 70 -22.04 1.75 1.65
C LEU A 70 -20.72 2.03 0.93
N LEU A 71 -20.77 2.87 -0.11
CA LEU A 71 -19.57 3.24 -0.86
C LEU A 71 -18.69 4.20 -0.06
N ARG A 72 -19.32 5.12 0.70
CA ARG A 72 -18.60 5.96 1.66
C ARG A 72 -17.94 5.13 2.75
N ASP A 73 -18.62 4.18 3.37
CA ASP A 73 -18.06 3.44 4.50
C ASP A 73 -16.86 2.60 4.09
N GLN A 74 -16.90 1.94 2.93
CA GLN A 74 -15.76 1.16 2.43
C GLN A 74 -14.57 2.04 2.06
N SER A 75 -14.78 3.07 1.22
CA SER A 75 -13.70 3.99 0.82
C SER A 75 -13.15 4.79 2.01
N SER A 76 -14.02 5.31 2.86
CA SER A 76 -13.66 6.02 4.09
C SER A 76 -12.90 5.13 5.06
N SER A 77 -13.27 3.85 5.21
CA SER A 77 -12.55 2.93 6.10
C SER A 77 -11.11 2.69 5.63
N LEU A 78 -10.90 2.52 4.32
CA LEU A 78 -9.57 2.29 3.75
C LEU A 78 -8.73 3.58 3.79
N LEU A 79 -9.31 4.72 3.40
CA LEU A 79 -8.64 6.02 3.49
C LEU A 79 -8.29 6.38 4.94
N ARG A 80 -9.18 6.14 5.91
CA ARG A 80 -8.89 6.38 7.33
C ARG A 80 -7.75 5.49 7.83
N THR A 81 -7.66 4.27 7.32
CA THR A 81 -6.60 3.31 7.66
C THR A 81 -5.25 3.71 7.07
N LEU A 82 -5.20 4.17 5.81
CA LEU A 82 -3.95 4.37 5.07
C LEU A 82 -3.52 5.84 4.92
N CYS A 83 -4.42 6.79 5.16
CA CYS A 83 -4.17 8.21 4.96
C CYS A 83 -4.13 8.99 6.27
N THR A 84 -3.45 10.14 6.23
CA THR A 84 -3.53 11.19 7.24
C THR A 84 -4.09 12.44 6.54
N GLY A 85 -5.34 12.78 6.86
CA GLY A 85 -6.14 13.68 6.02
C GLY A 85 -6.42 13.05 4.66
N SER A 86 -6.21 13.81 3.58
CA SER A 86 -6.33 13.33 2.20
C SER A 86 -5.03 12.79 1.61
N CYS A 87 -3.95 12.72 2.39
CA CYS A 87 -2.64 12.28 1.91
C CYS A 87 -2.35 10.84 2.36
N LEU A 88 -1.85 10.02 1.43
CA LEU A 88 -1.36 8.69 1.74
C LEU A 88 -0.21 8.79 2.75
N ASP A 89 -0.34 8.06 3.85
CA ASP A 89 0.61 8.07 4.94
C ASP A 89 1.49 6.82 4.82
N VAL A 90 2.80 7.05 4.65
CA VAL A 90 3.76 5.97 4.40
C VAL A 90 3.81 5.01 5.59
N GLU A 91 3.80 5.52 6.83
CA GLU A 91 3.93 4.68 8.02
C GLU A 91 2.68 3.82 8.22
N LYS A 92 1.49 4.42 8.06
CA LYS A 92 0.23 3.68 8.10
C LYS A 92 0.15 2.63 7.01
N THR A 93 0.57 2.98 5.79
CA THR A 93 0.60 2.06 4.65
C THR A 93 1.54 0.88 4.91
N VAL A 94 2.76 1.15 5.38
CA VAL A 94 3.74 0.12 5.74
C VAL A 94 3.18 -0.78 6.85
N GLY A 95 2.62 -0.20 7.91
CA GLY A 95 2.03 -0.95 9.02
C GLY A 95 0.88 -1.86 8.58
N TRP A 96 -0.02 -1.35 7.74
CA TRP A 96 -1.11 -2.13 7.18
C TRP A 96 -0.62 -3.28 6.30
N VAL A 97 0.34 -3.04 5.39
CA VAL A 97 0.91 -4.11 4.56
C VAL A 97 1.65 -5.15 5.40
N GLN A 98 2.37 -4.74 6.45
CA GLN A 98 3.01 -5.68 7.37
C GLN A 98 1.99 -6.60 8.08
N GLN A 99 0.83 -6.07 8.49
CA GLN A 99 -0.26 -6.87 9.05
C GLN A 99 -0.89 -7.80 8.01
N LEU A 100 -1.08 -7.31 6.78
CA LEU A 100 -1.58 -8.12 5.66
C LEU A 100 -0.64 -9.29 5.37
N VAL A 101 0.68 -9.05 5.27
CA VAL A 101 1.69 -10.09 5.03
C VAL A 101 1.67 -11.13 6.15
N ARG A 102 1.59 -10.73 7.43
CA ARG A 102 1.46 -11.67 8.55
C ARG A 102 0.21 -12.55 8.42
N SER A 103 -0.92 -11.93 8.13
CA SER A 103 -2.21 -12.63 8.05
C SER A 103 -2.27 -13.58 6.86
N ALA A 104 -1.82 -13.12 5.69
CA ALA A 104 -1.76 -13.92 4.47
C ALA A 104 -0.75 -15.07 4.59
N TRP A 105 0.37 -14.86 5.29
CA TRP A 105 1.38 -15.91 5.49
C TRP A 105 0.80 -17.14 6.17
N LEU A 106 -0.06 -16.96 7.18
CA LEU A 106 -0.71 -18.07 7.88
C LEU A 106 -1.61 -18.94 6.98
N LEU A 107 -2.02 -18.42 5.82
CA LEU A 107 -2.84 -19.13 4.84
C LEU A 107 -2.01 -19.86 3.78
N LEU A 108 -0.69 -19.64 3.74
CA LEU A 108 0.20 -20.24 2.76
C LEU A 108 0.75 -21.59 3.26
N PRO A 109 0.81 -22.65 2.42
CA PRO A 109 1.40 -23.94 2.80
C PRO A 109 2.85 -23.83 3.29
N GLN A 110 3.59 -22.83 2.82
CA GLN A 110 4.98 -22.57 3.19
C GLN A 110 5.14 -22.18 4.66
N SER A 111 4.08 -21.70 5.33
CA SER A 111 4.13 -21.32 6.74
C SER A 111 4.45 -22.49 7.68
N HIS A 112 4.14 -23.73 7.28
CA HIS A 112 4.49 -24.93 8.04
C HIS A 112 5.99 -25.24 8.03
N HIS A 113 6.72 -24.74 7.04
CA HIS A 113 8.13 -25.09 6.81
C HIS A 113 9.07 -23.89 6.92
N CYS A 114 8.53 -22.68 6.95
CA CYS A 114 9.28 -21.43 6.94
C CYS A 114 8.71 -20.49 8.01
N GLN A 115 9.60 -19.85 8.77
CA GLN A 115 9.20 -18.84 9.74
C GLN A 115 9.26 -17.46 9.11
N LEU A 116 8.14 -16.72 9.19
CA LEU A 116 8.08 -15.31 8.81
C LEU A 116 8.37 -14.42 10.03
N MET A 117 9.33 -13.52 9.87
CA MET A 117 9.59 -12.44 10.82
C MET A 117 9.50 -11.09 10.11
N VAL A 118 8.52 -10.27 10.49
CA VAL A 118 8.46 -8.87 10.04
C VAL A 118 9.52 -8.06 10.79
N LEU A 119 10.29 -7.27 10.06
CA LEU A 119 11.38 -6.46 10.59
C LEU A 119 10.91 -5.01 10.79
N PRO A 120 11.39 -4.30 11.83
CA PRO A 120 11.02 -2.92 12.06
C PRO A 120 11.47 -2.03 10.89
N SER A 121 10.55 -1.22 10.38
CA SER A 121 10.76 -0.18 9.39
C SER A 121 9.50 0.68 9.30
N THR A 122 9.67 1.99 9.17
CA THR A 122 8.57 2.95 8.99
C THR A 122 8.39 3.38 7.53
N GLN A 123 9.36 3.11 6.67
CA GLN A 123 9.37 3.59 5.27
C GLN A 123 9.15 2.47 4.25
N THR A 124 9.48 1.24 4.61
CA THR A 124 9.40 0.07 3.72
C THR A 124 8.82 -1.12 4.48
N CYS A 125 8.12 -2.02 3.79
CA CYS A 125 7.70 -3.27 4.41
C CYS A 125 8.82 -4.30 4.27
N ARG A 126 9.48 -4.64 5.39
CA ARG A 126 10.58 -5.60 5.41
C ARG A 126 10.20 -6.85 6.20
N PHE A 127 10.55 -8.00 5.66
CA PHE A 127 10.38 -9.28 6.35
C PHE A 127 11.49 -10.27 5.99
N ARG A 128 11.68 -11.24 6.86
CA ARG A 128 12.62 -12.34 6.70
C ARG A 128 11.85 -13.66 6.77
N LEU A 129 12.11 -14.54 5.82
CA LEU A 129 11.71 -15.93 5.86
C LEU A 129 12.92 -16.77 6.25
N THR A 130 12.79 -17.59 7.28
CA THR A 130 13.82 -18.55 7.67
C THR A 130 13.32 -19.94 7.36
N THR A 131 14.00 -20.61 6.43
CA THR A 131 13.68 -21.97 5.99
C THR A 131 14.26 -23.02 6.94
N THR A 132 13.82 -24.28 6.82
CA THR A 132 14.38 -25.42 7.58
C THR A 132 15.87 -25.62 7.36
N SER A 133 16.40 -25.29 6.18
CA SER A 133 17.85 -25.36 5.87
C SER A 133 18.66 -24.18 6.43
N LYS A 134 18.04 -23.35 7.29
CA LYS A 134 18.62 -22.12 7.87
C LYS A 134 18.97 -21.04 6.85
N LEU A 135 18.54 -21.19 5.59
CA LEU A 135 18.61 -20.12 4.60
C LEU A 135 17.64 -19.00 4.99
N ASN A 136 18.16 -17.77 5.01
CA ASN A 136 17.37 -16.57 5.28
C ASN A 136 17.03 -15.84 3.99
N ILE A 137 15.74 -15.62 3.72
CA ILE A 137 15.28 -14.82 2.58
C ILE A 137 14.73 -13.51 3.14
N CYS A 138 15.44 -12.42 2.93
CA CYS A 138 15.03 -11.08 3.31
C CYS A 138 14.33 -10.42 2.12
N THR A 139 13.13 -9.88 2.32
CA THR A 139 12.42 -9.12 1.30
C THR A 139 12.13 -7.71 1.83
N GLU A 140 12.42 -6.72 1.00
CA GLU A 140 12.05 -5.33 1.20
C GLU A 140 11.08 -4.91 0.09
N MET A 141 9.88 -4.51 0.49
CA MET A 141 8.88 -3.92 -0.39
C MET A 141 8.93 -2.40 -0.26
N ILE A 142 9.19 -1.75 -1.39
CA ILE A 142 9.19 -0.30 -1.56
C ILE A 142 7.89 0.05 -2.27
N PHE A 143 7.12 0.98 -1.71
CA PHE A 143 5.85 1.39 -2.28
C PHE A 143 6.03 2.56 -3.23
N ALA A 144 5.43 2.45 -4.41
CA ALA A 144 5.34 3.51 -5.39
C ALA A 144 3.88 3.70 -5.80
N VAL A 145 3.55 4.89 -6.27
CA VAL A 145 2.27 5.19 -6.91
C VAL A 145 2.53 5.50 -8.37
N GLN A 146 1.63 5.06 -9.24
CA GLN A 146 1.65 5.41 -10.65
C GLN A 146 0.56 6.47 -10.89
N GLN A 147 0.91 7.51 -11.64
CA GLN A 147 -0.03 8.51 -12.14
C GLN A 147 -0.70 8.03 -13.42
#